data_AF-A0A9X2AKU2-F1
#
_entry.id   AF-A0A9X2AKU2-F1
#
_cell.length_a   1.000
_cell.length_b   1.000
_cell.length_c   1.000
_cell.angle_alpha   90.00
_cell.angle_beta   90.00
_cell.angle_gamma   90.00
#
_symmetry.space_group_name_H-M   'P 1'
#
loop_
_entity.id
_entity.type
_entity.pdbx_description
1 polymer ?
#
loop_
_entity_poly.entity_id
_entity_poly.type
_entity_poly.pdbx_seq_one_letter_code
_entity_poly.pdbx_strand_id
1 'polypeptide(L)'
;MKLPFDYKNELAVKYDKLTLIQKIKENDKWVYECVCDCGNKTTKRVDSIKRSLRVGRTISCGKCLRKNIQIGDKFHYLTVIKKLPSKTLSNKIRGYWLLECKCGNLHKSTSDLLNNGKTKSCGCWYKESRSIKRKSEVCFLYKTCPKCKKEKHHSKFGKDKNRRGGLKSFCRKCVYSSKDYSKVAMNNFLRKKRIKQSTPKWVKRKDILNIHKVKFELEELVKVKLNVDHIFPLIHKKYCGLTVPYNLQITTEQFNLSKQNRINTTEVSDLLKESINYKNVIIHKSVTELLNDSQLKKIKTLPNTV
;
A
#
# COMPACT_ATOMS: atom_id res chain seq x y z
N MET A 1 21.16 -21.19 -31.78
CA MET A 1 19.94 -21.97 -32.11
C MET A 1 19.52 -21.60 -33.53
N LYS A 2 19.86 -22.46 -34.51
CA LYS A 2 19.52 -22.26 -35.94
C LYS A 2 18.00 -22.32 -36.11
N LEU A 3 17.43 -21.47 -36.97
CA LEU A 3 16.05 -21.63 -37.42
C LEU A 3 16.00 -22.87 -38.33
N PRO A 4 15.04 -23.79 -38.19
CA PRO A 4 14.80 -24.79 -39.21
C PRO A 4 14.07 -24.06 -40.36
N PHE A 5 14.84 -23.65 -41.36
CA PHE A 5 14.32 -23.37 -42.68
C PHE A 5 14.53 -24.65 -43.48
N ASP A 6 13.47 -25.43 -43.66
CA ASP A 6 13.45 -26.46 -44.71
C ASP A 6 12.74 -25.84 -45.91
N TYR A 7 13.47 -25.63 -46.99
CA TYR A 7 12.98 -25.02 -48.23
C TYR A 7 12.27 -26.06 -49.13
N LYS A 8 11.95 -27.24 -48.60
CA LYS A 8 11.47 -28.39 -49.37
C LYS A 8 10.17 -29.04 -48.91
N ASN A 9 9.43 -28.51 -47.94
CA ASN A 9 8.17 -29.13 -47.51
C ASN A 9 7.00 -28.13 -47.46
N GLU A 10 5.93 -28.47 -48.17
CA GLU A 10 4.63 -27.78 -48.26
C GLU A 10 3.82 -27.81 -46.95
N LEU A 11 4.46 -27.74 -45.79
CA LEU A 11 3.78 -27.84 -44.49
C LEU A 11 3.90 -26.53 -43.72
N ALA A 12 2.76 -25.86 -43.62
CA ALA A 12 2.58 -24.59 -42.93
C ALA A 12 3.08 -24.67 -41.48
N VAL A 13 4.13 -23.91 -41.15
CA VAL A 13 4.74 -23.95 -39.81
C VAL A 13 3.90 -23.15 -38.83
N LYS A 14 3.45 -23.80 -37.76
CA LYS A 14 2.68 -23.19 -36.68
C LYS A 14 3.60 -22.60 -35.60
N TYR A 15 3.41 -21.33 -35.30
CA TYR A 15 4.06 -20.60 -34.21
C TYR A 15 3.01 -20.03 -33.27
N ASP A 16 2.90 -20.63 -32.09
CA ASP A 16 1.92 -20.27 -31.06
C ASP A 16 0.49 -20.26 -31.65
N LYS A 17 -0.14 -19.10 -31.85
CA LYS A 17 -1.49 -18.99 -32.41
C LYS A 17 -1.52 -18.72 -33.92
N LEU A 18 -0.38 -18.70 -34.61
CA LEU A 18 -0.27 -18.35 -36.03
C LEU A 18 0.33 -19.48 -36.85
N THR A 19 -0.34 -19.84 -37.94
CA THR A 19 0.16 -20.73 -38.99
C THR A 19 0.71 -19.88 -40.13
N LEU A 20 2.00 -20.01 -40.44
CA LEU A 20 2.63 -19.28 -41.54
C LEU A 20 2.30 -19.97 -42.86
N ILE A 21 1.78 -19.19 -43.82
CA ILE A 21 1.42 -19.69 -45.15
C ILE A 21 2.57 -19.43 -46.12
N GLN A 22 2.91 -18.15 -46.35
CA GLN A 22 3.92 -17.78 -47.33
C GLN A 22 4.70 -16.54 -46.89
N LYS A 23 5.90 -16.38 -47.44
CA LYS A 23 6.80 -15.26 -47.19
C LYS A 23 6.79 -14.32 -48.40
N ILE A 24 6.37 -13.08 -48.20
CA ILE A 24 6.29 -12.05 -49.25
C ILE A 24 7.15 -10.83 -48.89
N LYS A 25 7.46 -10.01 -49.90
CA LYS A 25 8.19 -8.75 -49.73
C LYS A 25 7.20 -7.59 -49.84
N GLU A 26 7.02 -6.84 -48.75
CA GLU A 26 6.08 -5.71 -48.65
C GLU A 26 6.87 -4.48 -48.17
N ASN A 27 6.80 -3.36 -48.92
CA ASN A 27 7.51 -2.10 -48.60
C ASN A 27 8.99 -2.34 -48.23
N ASP A 28 9.67 -3.08 -49.11
CA ASP A 28 11.08 -3.47 -49.01
C ASP A 28 11.44 -4.34 -47.80
N LYS A 29 10.44 -4.91 -47.12
CA LYS A 29 10.62 -5.74 -45.91
C LYS A 29 9.99 -7.11 -46.09
N TRP A 30 10.63 -8.14 -45.55
CA TRP A 30 10.08 -9.48 -45.57
C TRP A 30 9.00 -9.67 -44.49
N VAL A 31 7.82 -10.11 -44.91
CA VAL A 31 6.68 -10.43 -44.05
C VAL A 31 6.17 -11.84 -44.35
N TYR A 32 5.59 -12.48 -43.34
CA TYR A 32 4.82 -13.72 -43.52
C TYR A 32 3.34 -13.41 -43.57
N GLU A 33 2.64 -13.99 -44.54
CA GLU A 33 1.19 -14.17 -44.47
C GLU A 33 0.88 -15.32 -43.52
N CYS A 34 0.01 -15.07 -42.56
CA CYS A 34 -0.31 -15.99 -41.49
C CYS A 34 -1.83 -16.15 -41.37
N VAL A 35 -2.29 -17.37 -41.09
CA VAL A 35 -3.64 -17.63 -40.58
C VAL A 35 -3.55 -17.88 -39.08
N CYS A 36 -4.38 -17.19 -38.32
CA CYS A 36 -4.46 -17.40 -36.88
C CYS A 36 -5.45 -18.50 -36.51
N ASP A 37 -5.30 -19.10 -35.33
CA ASP A 37 -6.26 -20.05 -34.74
C ASP A 37 -7.70 -19.50 -34.70
N CYS A 38 -7.89 -18.18 -34.72
CA CYS A 38 -9.21 -17.56 -34.80
C CYS A 38 -9.77 -17.39 -36.23
N GLY A 39 -9.12 -17.97 -37.23
CA GLY A 39 -9.48 -17.88 -38.66
C GLY A 39 -9.06 -16.59 -39.37
N ASN A 40 -8.56 -15.58 -38.66
CA ASN A 40 -8.14 -14.31 -39.28
C ASN A 40 -6.80 -14.44 -40.03
N LYS A 41 -6.79 -13.97 -41.30
CA LYS A 41 -5.57 -13.73 -42.08
C LYS A 41 -4.87 -12.44 -41.63
N THR A 42 -3.55 -12.47 -41.47
CA THR A 42 -2.73 -11.33 -41.02
C THR A 42 -1.33 -11.39 -41.63
N THR A 43 -0.66 -10.24 -41.77
CA THR A 43 0.76 -10.19 -42.10
C THR A 43 1.61 -9.89 -40.86
N LYS A 44 2.74 -10.57 -40.71
CA LYS A 44 3.70 -10.34 -39.62
C LYS A 44 5.12 -10.26 -40.16
N ARG A 45 5.85 -9.23 -39.73
CA ARG A 45 7.27 -9.08 -40.07
C ARG A 45 8.10 -10.25 -39.56
N VAL A 46 9.02 -10.72 -40.39
CA VAL A 46 9.95 -11.81 -40.06
C VAL A 46 10.72 -11.53 -38.75
N ASP A 47 11.22 -10.31 -38.58
CA ASP A 47 12.02 -9.93 -37.41
C ASP A 47 11.19 -9.91 -36.11
N SER A 48 9.90 -9.58 -36.21
CA SER A 48 8.98 -9.56 -35.07
C SER A 48 8.69 -10.96 -34.55
N ILE A 49 8.57 -11.93 -35.46
CA ILE A 49 8.39 -13.35 -35.13
C ILE A 49 9.67 -13.88 -34.47
N LYS A 50 10.84 -13.65 -35.08
CA LYS A 50 12.14 -14.06 -34.52
C LYS A 50 12.39 -13.48 -33.12
N ARG A 51 12.09 -12.20 -32.92
CA ARG A 51 12.23 -11.54 -31.62
C ARG A 51 11.29 -12.11 -30.57
N SER A 52 10.04 -12.37 -30.93
CA SER A 52 9.03 -12.90 -30.00
C SER A 52 9.36 -14.33 -29.57
N LEU A 53 9.90 -15.16 -30.47
CA LEU A 53 10.42 -16.50 -30.15
C LEU A 53 11.59 -16.45 -29.16
N ARG A 54 12.57 -15.55 -29.38
CA ARG A 54 13.72 -15.40 -28.46
C ARG A 54 13.32 -14.95 -27.06
N VAL A 55 12.26 -14.15 -26.93
CA VAL A 55 11.81 -13.56 -25.66
C VAL A 55 10.64 -14.36 -25.04
N GLY A 56 10.12 -15.38 -25.72
CA GLY A 56 8.97 -16.17 -25.26
C GLY A 56 7.66 -15.38 -25.22
N ARG A 57 7.46 -14.40 -26.12
CA ARG A 57 6.20 -13.65 -26.22
C ARG A 57 5.20 -14.39 -27.12
N THR A 58 3.97 -14.52 -26.63
CA THR A 58 2.81 -15.02 -27.40
C THR A 58 2.57 -14.16 -28.64
N ILE A 59 2.40 -14.78 -29.81
CA ILE A 59 2.17 -14.13 -31.10
C ILE A 59 0.82 -14.59 -31.65
N SER A 60 -0.06 -13.64 -31.94
CA SER A 60 -1.38 -13.90 -32.51
C SER A 60 -1.73 -12.88 -33.60
N CYS A 61 -2.93 -13.01 -34.19
CA CYS A 61 -3.41 -12.07 -35.21
C CYS A 61 -3.51 -10.60 -34.75
N GLY A 62 -3.49 -10.34 -33.44
CA GLY A 62 -3.72 -8.99 -32.87
C GLY A 62 -5.18 -8.56 -32.86
N LYS A 63 -6.04 -9.16 -33.71
CA LYS A 63 -7.52 -9.02 -33.67
C LYS A 63 -8.20 -10.01 -32.72
N CYS A 64 -7.46 -11.00 -32.24
CA CYS A 64 -7.91 -12.15 -31.46
C CYS A 64 -8.41 -11.77 -30.04
N LEU A 65 -8.26 -10.49 -29.67
CA LEU A 65 -8.77 -9.89 -28.45
C LEU A 65 -10.05 -9.07 -28.67
N ARG A 66 -10.45 -8.76 -29.91
CA ARG A 66 -11.65 -7.96 -30.18
C ARG A 66 -12.86 -8.87 -30.37
N LYS A 67 -13.37 -9.44 -29.27
CA LYS A 67 -14.72 -10.01 -29.29
C LYS A 67 -15.72 -8.87 -29.54
N ASN A 68 -16.68 -9.10 -30.43
CA ASN A 68 -17.83 -8.21 -30.57
C ASN A 68 -18.69 -8.42 -29.33
N ILE A 69 -18.94 -7.35 -28.58
CA ILE A 69 -19.61 -7.42 -27.27
C ILE A 69 -21.12 -7.41 -27.50
N GLN A 70 -21.82 -8.39 -26.95
CA GLN A 70 -23.27 -8.52 -27.00
C GLN A 70 -23.90 -8.28 -25.62
N ILE A 71 -25.21 -7.98 -25.61
CA ILE A 71 -25.98 -7.89 -24.36
C ILE A 71 -26.02 -9.28 -23.72
N GLY A 72 -25.80 -9.36 -22.42
CA GLY A 72 -25.70 -10.62 -21.68
C GLY A 72 -24.29 -11.20 -21.59
N ASP A 73 -23.31 -10.69 -22.35
CA ASP A 73 -21.93 -11.14 -22.25
C ASP A 73 -21.37 -10.93 -20.83
N LYS A 74 -20.64 -11.93 -20.34
CA LYS A 74 -20.01 -11.91 -19.01
C LYS A 74 -18.51 -11.65 -19.11
N PHE A 75 -18.06 -10.57 -18.47
CA PHE A 75 -16.67 -10.18 -18.29
C PHE A 75 -16.30 -10.26 -16.82
N HIS A 76 -15.84 -11.43 -16.38
CA HIS A 76 -15.52 -11.71 -14.97
C HIS A 76 -16.73 -11.47 -14.05
N TYR A 77 -16.80 -10.36 -13.31
CA TYR A 77 -17.93 -10.05 -12.43
C TYR A 77 -18.96 -9.13 -13.08
N LEU A 78 -18.74 -8.72 -14.33
CA LEU A 78 -19.60 -7.77 -15.04
C LEU A 78 -20.43 -8.49 -16.09
N THR A 79 -21.72 -8.18 -16.14
CA THR A 79 -22.66 -8.64 -17.17
C THR A 79 -23.11 -7.44 -17.98
N VAL A 80 -23.05 -7.52 -19.31
CA VAL A 80 -23.43 -6.40 -20.19
C VAL A 80 -24.96 -6.22 -20.18
N ILE A 81 -25.42 -5.02 -19.81
CA ILE A 81 -26.85 -4.68 -19.82
C ILE A 81 -27.23 -4.01 -21.14
N LYS A 82 -26.52 -2.93 -21.49
CA LYS A 82 -26.83 -2.14 -22.69
C LYS A 82 -25.64 -1.36 -23.23
N LYS A 83 -25.71 -1.06 -24.52
CA LYS A 83 -24.77 -0.14 -25.18
C LYS A 83 -25.14 1.30 -24.83
N LEU A 84 -24.12 2.12 -24.57
CA LEU A 84 -24.24 3.55 -24.30
C LEU A 84 -23.79 4.35 -25.53
N PRO A 85 -24.23 5.63 -25.66
CA PRO A 85 -23.78 6.50 -26.73
C PRO A 85 -22.25 6.63 -26.73
N SER A 86 -21.68 6.56 -27.92
CA SER A 86 -20.25 6.74 -28.12
C SER A 86 -19.83 8.15 -27.73
N LYS A 87 -18.66 8.30 -27.11
CA LYS A 87 -18.09 9.61 -26.78
C LYS A 87 -16.74 9.77 -27.47
N THR A 88 -16.49 10.97 -27.99
CA THR A 88 -15.19 11.34 -28.55
C THR A 88 -14.25 11.73 -27.42
N LEU A 89 -13.11 11.04 -27.34
CA LEU A 89 -12.06 11.36 -26.38
C LEU A 89 -10.71 11.28 -27.09
N SER A 90 -9.94 12.37 -27.10
CA SER A 90 -8.63 12.44 -27.78
C SER A 90 -8.73 12.07 -29.27
N ASN A 91 -9.60 12.77 -30.01
CA ASN A 91 -9.86 12.58 -31.46
C ASN A 91 -10.24 11.15 -31.87
N LYS A 92 -10.73 10.31 -30.94
CA LYS A 92 -11.21 8.95 -31.23
C LYS A 92 -12.59 8.73 -30.63
N ILE A 93 -13.50 8.21 -31.44
CA ILE A 93 -14.84 7.80 -31.03
C ILE A 93 -14.72 6.47 -30.27
N ARG A 94 -15.20 6.42 -29.03
CA ARG A 94 -15.23 5.19 -28.22
C ARG A 94 -16.65 4.83 -27.83
N GLY A 95 -17.03 3.59 -28.10
CA GLY A 95 -18.27 3.00 -27.60
C GLY A 95 -18.16 2.64 -26.13
N TYR A 96 -19.21 2.95 -25.37
CA TYR A 96 -19.33 2.61 -23.96
C TYR A 96 -20.41 1.55 -23.76
N TRP A 97 -20.24 0.75 -22.71
CA TRP A 97 -21.21 -0.24 -22.27
C TRP A 97 -21.56 0.01 -20.81
N LEU A 98 -22.84 -0.18 -20.48
CA LEU A 98 -23.33 -0.26 -19.12
C LEU A 98 -23.37 -1.73 -18.72
N LEU A 99 -22.72 -2.06 -17.60
CA LEU A 99 -22.61 -3.41 -17.08
C LEU A 99 -23.11 -3.46 -15.64
N GLU A 100 -23.77 -4.55 -15.28
CA GLU A 100 -24.11 -4.87 -13.90
C GLU A 100 -23.01 -5.74 -13.30
N CYS A 101 -22.53 -5.36 -12.14
CA CYS A 101 -21.56 -6.17 -11.43
C CYS A 101 -22.27 -7.15 -10.48
N LYS A 102 -21.66 -8.31 -10.23
CA LYS A 102 -22.09 -9.26 -9.17
C LYS A 102 -22.32 -8.59 -7.79
N CYS A 103 -21.69 -7.44 -7.52
CA CYS A 103 -21.88 -6.63 -6.31
C CYS A 103 -23.22 -5.85 -6.29
N GLY A 104 -24.04 -5.91 -7.34
CA GLY A 104 -25.24 -5.09 -7.53
C GLY A 104 -24.98 -3.70 -8.11
N ASN A 105 -23.71 -3.23 -8.15
CA ASN A 105 -23.40 -1.90 -8.69
C ASN A 105 -23.28 -1.89 -10.21
N LEU A 106 -23.75 -0.80 -10.81
CA LEU A 106 -23.57 -0.51 -12.22
C LEU A 106 -22.17 0.04 -12.51
N HIS A 107 -21.59 -0.36 -13.64
CA HIS A 107 -20.26 0.04 -14.09
C HIS A 107 -20.27 0.42 -15.57
N LYS A 108 -19.52 1.46 -15.95
CA LYS A 108 -19.39 1.91 -17.36
C LYS A 108 -17.98 1.63 -17.85
N SER A 109 -17.84 0.90 -18.94
CA SER A 109 -16.53 0.55 -19.52
C SER A 109 -16.56 0.56 -21.03
N THR A 110 -15.41 0.78 -21.66
CA THR A 110 -15.24 0.69 -23.12
C THR A 110 -14.97 -0.74 -23.56
N SER A 111 -15.25 -1.04 -24.83
CA SER A 111 -15.00 -2.37 -25.42
C SER A 111 -13.56 -2.82 -25.23
N ASP A 112 -12.59 -1.93 -25.46
CA ASP A 112 -11.16 -2.28 -25.37
C ASP A 112 -10.74 -2.72 -23.96
N LEU A 113 -11.29 -2.11 -22.91
CA LEU A 113 -10.92 -2.43 -21.53
C LEU A 113 -11.54 -3.76 -21.06
N LEU A 114 -12.74 -4.07 -21.55
CA LEU A 114 -13.42 -5.35 -21.30
C LEU A 114 -12.68 -6.49 -22.01
N ASN A 115 -12.43 -6.32 -23.31
CA ASN A 115 -11.77 -7.29 -24.16
C ASN A 115 -10.32 -7.59 -23.75
N ASN A 116 -9.58 -6.57 -23.29
CA ASN A 116 -8.22 -6.77 -22.77
C ASN A 116 -8.20 -7.22 -21.29
N GLY A 117 -9.36 -7.50 -20.68
CA GLY A 117 -9.47 -7.98 -19.30
C GLY A 117 -9.00 -6.98 -18.23
N LYS A 118 -8.90 -5.70 -18.57
CA LYS A 118 -8.48 -4.63 -17.62
C LYS A 118 -9.63 -4.26 -16.69
N THR A 119 -10.86 -4.29 -17.20
CA THR A 119 -12.07 -4.07 -16.40
C THR A 119 -12.71 -5.41 -16.05
N LYS A 120 -12.72 -5.75 -14.75
CA LYS A 120 -13.22 -7.04 -14.24
C LYS A 120 -14.42 -6.94 -13.30
N SER A 121 -14.66 -5.77 -12.71
CA SER A 121 -15.71 -5.54 -11.71
C SER A 121 -15.98 -4.05 -11.52
N CYS A 122 -17.01 -3.73 -10.71
CA CYS A 122 -17.27 -2.39 -10.15
C CYS A 122 -16.12 -1.83 -9.28
N GLY A 123 -15.06 -2.62 -9.03
CA GLY A 123 -13.99 -2.35 -8.06
C GLY A 123 -14.08 -3.27 -6.82
N CYS A 124 -15.23 -3.92 -6.61
CA CYS A 124 -15.48 -4.87 -5.50
C CYS A 124 -14.51 -6.05 -5.51
N TRP A 125 -14.20 -6.60 -6.69
CA TRP A 125 -13.33 -7.76 -6.83
C TRP A 125 -11.91 -7.47 -6.31
N TYR A 126 -11.43 -6.24 -6.46
CA TYR A 126 -10.15 -5.82 -5.89
C TYR A 126 -10.19 -5.68 -4.37
N LYS A 127 -11.34 -5.33 -3.77
CA LYS A 127 -11.52 -5.31 -2.32
C LYS A 127 -11.52 -6.74 -1.77
N GLU A 128 -12.29 -7.63 -2.38
CA GLU A 128 -12.40 -9.04 -2.00
C GLU A 128 -11.07 -9.80 -2.17
N SER A 129 -10.41 -9.66 -3.32
CA SER A 129 -9.10 -10.28 -3.55
C SER A 129 -7.97 -9.70 -2.69
N ARG A 130 -8.07 -8.44 -2.23
CA ARG A 130 -7.16 -7.87 -1.22
C ARG A 130 -7.43 -8.42 0.19
N SER A 131 -8.69 -8.67 0.53
CA SER A 131 -9.08 -9.28 1.81
C SER A 131 -8.64 -10.75 1.89
N ILE A 132 -8.81 -11.52 0.81
CA ILE A 132 -8.36 -12.93 0.73
C ILE A 132 -6.82 -13.02 0.78
N LYS A 133 -6.10 -12.10 0.13
CA LYS A 133 -4.61 -12.04 0.20
C LYS A 133 -4.05 -11.56 1.54
N ARG A 134 -4.86 -10.97 2.42
CA ARG A 134 -4.45 -10.69 3.81
C ARG A 134 -4.57 -11.94 4.70
N LYS A 135 -5.42 -12.90 4.33
CA LYS A 135 -5.62 -14.18 5.02
C LYS A 135 -4.64 -15.29 4.62
N SER A 136 -3.64 -15.04 3.76
CA SER A 136 -2.56 -16.01 3.62
C SER A 136 -1.68 -15.96 4.87
N GLU A 137 -2.08 -16.70 5.89
CA GLU A 137 -1.38 -16.92 7.16
C GLU A 137 0.01 -17.56 7.01
N VAL A 138 0.40 -17.96 5.80
CA VAL A 138 1.75 -18.42 5.52
C VAL A 138 2.67 -17.25 5.15
N CYS A 139 3.00 -16.45 6.16
CA CYS A 139 4.32 -15.84 6.18
C CYS A 139 5.27 -16.95 6.61
N PHE A 140 6.09 -17.49 5.69
CA PHE A 140 7.16 -18.42 6.07
C PHE A 140 7.86 -17.84 7.31
N LEU A 141 7.85 -18.60 8.41
CA LEU A 141 8.46 -18.21 9.69
C LEU A 141 9.91 -17.75 9.48
N TYR A 142 10.55 -18.25 8.44
CA TYR A 142 11.90 -17.94 8.02
C TYR A 142 11.95 -17.26 6.64
N LYS A 143 12.93 -16.37 6.48
CA LYS A 143 13.18 -15.62 5.26
C LYS A 143 14.70 -15.43 5.07
N THR A 144 15.17 -15.62 3.84
CA THR A 144 16.54 -15.30 3.47
C THR A 144 16.74 -13.80 3.27
N CYS A 145 17.81 -13.25 3.87
CA CYS A 145 18.22 -11.88 3.65
C CYS A 145 19.15 -11.79 2.43
N PRO A 146 18.82 -11.05 1.35
CA PRO A 146 19.66 -10.99 0.16
C PRO A 146 21.06 -10.38 0.40
N LYS A 147 21.22 -9.54 1.43
CA LYS A 147 22.51 -8.89 1.74
C LYS A 147 23.49 -9.82 2.42
N CYS A 148 23.08 -10.53 3.49
CA CYS A 148 23.97 -11.46 4.20
C CYS A 148 23.79 -12.93 3.78
N LYS A 149 22.85 -13.22 2.88
CA LYS A 149 22.51 -14.56 2.37
C LYS A 149 22.13 -15.60 3.43
N LYS A 150 21.83 -15.16 4.66
CA LYS A 150 21.41 -16.05 5.77
C LYS A 150 19.89 -16.11 5.86
N GLU A 151 19.37 -17.31 6.09
CA GLU A 151 17.99 -17.55 6.50
C GLU A 151 17.79 -17.12 7.96
N LYS A 152 16.69 -16.43 8.24
CA LYS A 152 16.39 -15.90 9.57
C LYS A 152 14.90 -15.87 9.80
N HIS A 153 14.52 -16.01 11.07
CA HIS A 153 13.14 -15.83 11.49
C HIS A 153 12.59 -14.45 11.10
N HIS A 154 11.29 -14.35 10.79
CA HIS A 154 10.62 -13.13 10.31
C HIS A 154 10.82 -11.92 11.24
N SER A 155 11.04 -12.17 12.53
CA SER A 155 11.22 -11.20 13.59
C SER A 155 12.57 -10.50 13.47
N LYS A 156 13.51 -11.09 12.74
CA LYS A 156 14.80 -10.47 12.39
C LYS A 156 14.69 -9.51 11.20
N PHE A 157 13.49 -9.32 10.63
CA PHE A 157 13.20 -8.33 9.58
C PHE A 157 12.33 -7.20 10.15
N GLY A 158 12.45 -6.00 9.57
CA GLY A 158 11.55 -4.89 9.90
C GLY A 158 10.19 -5.07 9.22
N LYS A 159 9.11 -4.53 9.78
CA LYS A 159 7.80 -4.51 9.11
C LYS A 159 7.82 -3.49 7.95
N ASP A 160 7.11 -3.80 6.88
CA ASP A 160 6.94 -2.94 5.70
C ASP A 160 5.58 -3.20 5.04
N LYS A 161 4.61 -2.33 5.33
CA LYS A 161 3.22 -2.44 4.86
C LYS A 161 3.07 -2.35 3.34
N ASN A 162 4.07 -1.82 2.64
CA ASN A 162 4.03 -1.65 1.19
C ASN A 162 4.52 -2.89 0.44
N ARG A 163 5.18 -3.84 1.13
CA ARG A 163 5.68 -5.07 0.52
C ARG A 163 4.72 -6.23 0.67
N ARG A 164 4.67 -7.07 -0.37
CA ARG A 164 4.01 -8.38 -0.34
C ARG A 164 4.68 -9.21 0.77
N GLY A 165 3.91 -9.61 1.79
CA GLY A 165 4.40 -10.32 2.98
C GLY A 165 4.77 -9.44 4.19
N GLY A 166 4.61 -8.12 4.10
CA GLY A 166 4.68 -7.23 5.28
C GLY A 166 6.07 -7.05 5.92
N LEU A 167 7.14 -7.58 5.31
CA LEU A 167 8.50 -7.56 5.85
C LEU A 167 9.48 -6.85 4.90
N LYS A 168 10.54 -6.26 5.48
CA LYS A 168 11.66 -5.68 4.73
C LYS A 168 12.49 -6.77 4.05
N SER A 169 13.12 -6.43 2.92
CA SER A 169 13.97 -7.35 2.16
C SER A 169 15.22 -7.73 2.96
N PHE A 170 15.88 -6.75 3.57
CA PHE A 170 17.08 -6.98 4.38
C PHE A 170 16.74 -7.18 5.86
N CYS A 171 17.51 -8.05 6.53
CA CYS A 171 17.40 -8.24 7.97
C CYS A 171 17.83 -6.96 8.72
N ARG A 172 17.37 -6.79 9.96
CA ARG A 172 17.63 -5.59 10.77
C ARG A 172 19.13 -5.28 10.89
N LYS A 173 19.98 -6.30 11.11
CA LYS A 173 21.46 -6.15 11.17
C LYS A 173 22.02 -5.60 9.86
N CYS A 174 21.58 -6.14 8.73
CA CYS A 174 22.00 -5.70 7.40
C CYS A 174 21.53 -4.29 7.05
N VAL A 175 20.31 -3.93 7.47
CA VAL A 175 19.81 -2.56 7.34
C VAL A 175 20.65 -1.61 8.18
N TYR A 176 20.95 -1.99 9.42
CA TYR A 176 21.76 -1.19 10.34
C TYR A 176 23.19 -0.99 9.84
N SER A 177 23.85 -2.03 9.31
CA SER A 177 25.21 -1.91 8.78
C SER A 177 25.34 -1.04 7.52
N SER A 178 24.25 -0.82 6.79
CA SER A 178 24.20 0.15 5.68
C SER A 178 23.67 1.52 6.10
N LYS A 179 23.39 1.76 7.40
CA LYS A 179 23.05 3.10 7.83
C LYS A 179 24.32 3.94 7.84
N ASP A 180 24.21 5.13 7.29
CA ASP A 180 25.16 6.21 7.54
C ASP A 180 25.11 6.56 9.03
N TYR A 181 26.11 6.05 9.77
CA TYR A 181 26.18 6.22 11.22
C TYR A 181 26.43 7.68 11.60
N SER A 182 27.18 8.43 10.78
CA SER A 182 27.40 9.86 10.93
C SER A 182 26.07 10.62 10.88
N LYS A 183 25.19 10.26 9.94
CA LYS A 183 23.83 10.81 9.86
C LYS A 183 22.96 10.42 11.06
N VAL A 184 23.08 9.20 11.58
CA VAL A 184 22.34 8.78 12.79
C VAL A 184 22.80 9.57 14.02
N ALA A 185 24.11 9.68 14.22
CA ALA A 185 24.71 10.43 15.32
C ALA A 185 24.30 11.92 15.25
N MET A 186 24.40 12.53 14.07
CA MET A 186 23.97 13.91 13.82
C MET A 186 22.49 14.10 14.14
N ASN A 187 21.60 13.22 13.67
CA ASN A 187 20.17 13.32 13.97
C ASN A 187 19.86 13.18 15.47
N ASN A 188 20.58 12.30 16.18
CA ASN A 188 20.44 12.15 17.62
C ASN A 188 20.93 13.40 18.38
N PHE A 189 22.04 13.99 17.96
CA PHE A 189 22.55 15.25 18.49
C PHE A 189 21.53 16.39 18.28
N LEU A 190 21.04 16.56 17.05
CA LEU A 190 20.02 17.56 16.72
C LEU A 190 18.73 17.34 17.52
N ARG A 191 18.32 16.08 17.75
CA ARG A 191 17.19 15.74 18.62
C ARG A 191 17.41 16.19 20.07
N LYS A 192 18.58 15.89 20.64
CA LYS A 192 18.94 16.34 22.00
C LYS A 192 18.95 17.87 22.10
N LYS A 193 19.55 18.56 21.11
CA LYS A 193 19.58 20.02 21.04
C LYS A 193 18.17 20.62 21.01
N ARG A 194 17.28 20.07 20.17
CA ARG A 194 15.87 20.49 20.11
C ARG A 194 15.14 20.29 21.43
N ILE A 195 15.29 19.14 22.08
CA ILE A 195 14.64 18.90 23.39
C ILE A 195 15.11 19.95 24.40
N LYS A 196 16.43 20.21 24.47
CA LYS A 196 17.00 21.24 25.35
C LYS A 196 16.47 22.64 25.03
N GLN A 197 16.38 23.00 23.75
CA GLN A 197 15.83 24.29 23.31
C GLN A 197 14.33 24.43 23.62
N SER A 198 13.57 23.35 23.47
CA SER A 198 12.13 23.32 23.72
C SER A 198 11.76 23.26 25.19
N THR A 199 12.72 23.04 26.09
CA THR A 199 12.48 22.96 27.55
C THR A 199 12.88 24.29 28.18
N PRO A 200 11.94 25.20 28.48
CA PRO A 200 12.27 26.48 29.08
C PRO A 200 12.94 26.33 30.45
N LYS A 201 13.80 27.28 30.82
CA LYS A 201 14.57 27.25 32.10
C LYS A 201 13.67 27.24 33.34
N TRP A 202 12.47 27.82 33.24
CA TRP A 202 11.51 27.89 34.34
C TRP A 202 10.79 26.56 34.61
N VAL A 203 10.89 25.57 33.70
CA VAL A 203 10.32 24.24 33.93
C VAL A 203 11.18 23.47 34.91
N LYS A 204 10.61 23.07 36.04
CA LYS A 204 11.33 22.26 37.02
C LYS A 204 11.34 20.80 36.56
N ARG A 205 12.50 20.15 36.67
CA ARG A 205 12.65 18.73 36.31
C ARG A 205 11.65 17.84 37.07
N LYS A 206 11.33 18.18 38.32
CA LYS A 206 10.35 17.46 39.14
C LYS A 206 8.95 17.40 38.52
N ASP A 207 8.52 18.46 37.82
CA ASP A 207 7.19 18.53 37.24
C ASP A 207 7.06 17.53 36.07
N ILE A 208 8.13 17.41 35.26
CA ILE A 208 8.20 16.43 34.16
C ILE A 208 8.32 15.01 34.71
N LEU A 209 9.09 14.80 35.78
CA LEU A 209 9.21 13.50 36.43
C LEU A 209 7.88 13.03 37.03
N ASN A 210 7.07 13.94 37.57
CA ASN A 210 5.74 13.63 38.09
C ASN A 210 4.83 13.03 37.01
N ILE A 211 4.86 13.58 35.78
CA ILE A 211 4.09 13.04 34.64
C ILE A 211 4.53 11.60 34.32
N HIS A 212 5.83 11.32 34.34
CA HIS A 212 6.33 9.96 34.13
C HIS A 212 5.94 9.00 35.26
N LYS A 213 5.93 9.47 36.52
CA LYS A 213 5.46 8.69 37.66
C LYS A 213 3.99 8.28 37.49
N VAL A 214 3.11 9.25 37.22
CA VAL A 214 1.68 8.99 36.95
C VAL A 214 1.51 8.04 35.76
N LYS A 215 2.32 8.18 34.72
CA LYS A 215 2.30 7.27 33.56
C LYS A 215 2.59 5.82 33.96
N PHE A 216 3.54 5.56 34.85
CA PHE A 216 3.85 4.21 35.31
C PHE A 216 2.73 3.63 36.18
N GLU A 217 2.17 4.42 37.10
CA GLU A 217 1.02 4.02 37.91
C GLU A 217 -0.19 3.64 37.04
N LEU A 218 -0.46 4.44 35.99
CA LEU A 218 -1.52 4.14 35.03
C LEU A 218 -1.24 2.89 34.19
N GLU A 219 0.00 2.64 33.77
CA GLU A 219 0.38 1.41 33.06
C GLU A 219 0.09 0.16 33.90
N GLU A 220 0.35 0.23 35.21
CA GLU A 220 0.05 -0.88 36.12
C GLU A 220 -1.45 -1.13 36.28
N LEU A 221 -2.27 -0.08 36.22
CA LEU A 221 -3.73 -0.18 36.30
C LEU A 221 -4.36 -0.71 35.01
N VAL A 222 -3.98 -0.17 33.85
CA VAL A 222 -4.58 -0.52 32.56
C VAL A 222 -3.96 -1.77 31.92
N LYS A 223 -2.79 -2.21 32.40
CA LYS A 223 -2.00 -3.32 31.82
C LYS A 223 -1.69 -3.16 30.33
N VAL A 224 -1.67 -1.92 29.86
CA VAL A 224 -1.31 -1.55 28.48
C VAL A 224 -0.17 -0.54 28.56
N LYS A 225 0.76 -0.63 27.60
CA LYS A 225 1.87 0.31 27.49
C LYS A 225 1.38 1.72 27.10
N LEU A 226 1.79 2.71 27.89
CA LEU A 226 1.46 4.11 27.72
C LEU A 226 2.71 4.92 27.34
N ASN A 227 2.49 6.09 26.76
CA ASN A 227 3.52 7.03 26.34
C ASN A 227 3.21 8.43 26.85
N VAL A 228 4.25 9.20 27.18
CA VAL A 228 4.14 10.66 27.37
C VAL A 228 4.42 11.31 26.01
N ASP A 229 3.43 12.01 25.48
CA ASP A 229 3.46 12.66 24.16
C ASP A 229 3.21 14.16 24.29
N HIS A 230 3.70 14.94 23.32
CA HIS A 230 3.44 16.38 23.26
C HIS A 230 2.11 16.65 22.55
N ILE A 231 1.22 17.44 23.16
CA ILE A 231 -0.04 17.88 22.54
C ILE A 231 0.28 18.63 21.24
N PHE A 232 1.09 19.69 21.35
CA PHE A 232 1.75 20.35 20.24
C PHE A 232 3.15 19.77 20.05
N PRO A 233 3.45 19.11 18.92
CA PRO A 233 4.72 18.46 18.66
C PRO A 233 5.87 19.47 18.56
N LEU A 234 7.07 19.02 18.94
CA LEU A 234 8.31 19.78 18.83
C LEU A 234 8.73 20.08 17.38
N ILE A 235 8.23 19.30 16.41
CA ILE A 235 8.57 19.43 14.99
C ILE A 235 7.28 19.48 14.18
N HIS A 236 6.88 20.69 13.78
CA HIS A 236 5.74 20.92 12.90
C HIS A 236 5.97 22.12 12.00
N LYS A 237 5.26 22.19 10.86
CA LYS A 237 5.40 23.28 9.89
C LYS A 237 4.88 24.62 10.42
N LYS A 238 3.85 24.58 11.27
CA LYS A 238 3.11 25.76 11.76
C LYS A 238 3.23 26.04 13.26
N TYR A 239 3.72 25.08 14.05
CA TYR A 239 3.72 25.17 15.52
C TYR A 239 5.07 24.76 16.07
N CYS A 240 5.47 25.39 17.17
CA CYS A 240 6.67 25.04 17.93
C CYS A 240 6.22 24.60 19.34
N GLY A 241 6.10 23.29 19.55
CA GLY A 241 5.77 22.76 20.87
C GLY A 241 6.90 22.97 21.88
N LEU A 242 6.54 23.21 23.15
CA LEU A 242 7.48 23.25 24.27
C LEU A 242 7.38 21.97 25.11
N THR A 243 8.46 21.56 25.76
CA THR A 243 8.46 20.47 26.75
C THR A 243 8.11 21.04 28.11
N VAL A 244 6.82 21.24 28.33
CA VAL A 244 6.21 21.86 29.53
C VAL A 244 5.04 20.98 30.01
N PRO A 245 4.70 20.94 31.31
CA PRO A 245 3.67 20.02 31.82
C PRO A 245 2.32 20.09 31.10
N TYR A 246 1.85 21.30 30.80
CA TYR A 246 0.59 21.55 30.11
C TYR A 246 0.63 21.32 28.58
N ASN A 247 1.79 21.00 28.00
CA ASN A 247 1.92 20.53 26.61
C ASN A 247 2.24 19.04 26.54
N LEU A 248 2.31 18.33 27.67
CA LEU A 248 2.54 16.90 27.74
C LEU A 248 1.25 16.19 28.15
N GLN A 249 0.99 15.05 27.52
CA GLN A 249 -0.16 14.22 27.82
C GLN A 249 0.23 12.74 27.86
N ILE A 250 -0.45 11.97 28.70
CA ILE A 250 -0.31 10.51 28.74
C ILE A 250 -1.29 9.91 27.74
N THR A 251 -0.78 9.09 26.82
CA THR A 251 -1.53 8.49 25.72
C THR A 251 -1.23 7.00 25.59
N THR A 252 -2.12 6.25 24.93
CA THR A 252 -1.83 4.86 24.54
C THR A 252 -0.82 4.81 23.40
N GLU A 253 0.00 3.74 23.35
CA GLU A 253 0.97 3.55 22.26
C GLU A 253 0.30 3.57 20.86
N GLN A 254 -0.89 2.97 20.76
CA GLN A 254 -1.69 2.95 19.53
C GLN A 254 -2.07 4.35 19.06
N PHE A 255 -2.54 5.21 19.97
CA PHE A 255 -2.89 6.59 19.64
C PHE A 255 -1.66 7.41 19.26
N ASN A 256 -0.57 7.32 20.02
CA ASN A 256 0.68 8.04 19.76
C ASN A 256 1.25 7.71 18.36
N LEU A 257 1.23 6.43 17.97
CA LEU A 257 1.66 5.98 16.63
C LEU A 257 0.75 6.51 15.51
N SER A 258 -0.55 6.62 15.78
CA SER A 258 -1.54 7.19 14.89
C SER A 258 -1.30 8.69 14.68
N LYS A 259 -1.17 9.45 15.78
CA LYS A 259 -1.05 10.91 15.76
C LYS A 259 0.20 11.39 15.03
N GLN A 260 1.35 10.79 15.30
CA GLN A 260 2.65 11.28 14.82
C GLN A 260 2.81 12.77 15.16
N ASN A 261 3.41 13.58 14.28
CA ASN A 261 3.52 15.03 14.47
C ASN A 261 2.32 15.81 13.89
N ARG A 262 1.15 15.18 13.73
CA ARG A 262 -0.03 15.86 13.19
C ARG A 262 -0.79 16.58 14.31
N ILE A 263 -1.33 17.75 13.97
CA ILE A 263 -2.26 18.50 14.82
C ILE A 263 -3.55 18.70 14.03
N ASN A 264 -4.68 18.30 14.59
CA ASN A 264 -5.99 18.73 14.12
C ASN A 264 -6.52 19.76 15.12
N THR A 265 -6.51 21.04 14.76
CA THR A 265 -6.79 22.15 15.68
C THR A 265 -8.21 22.12 16.25
N THR A 266 -9.18 21.65 15.47
CA THR A 266 -10.55 21.45 15.93
C THR A 266 -10.63 20.34 16.97
N GLU A 267 -9.85 19.26 16.79
CA GLU A 267 -9.73 18.21 17.80
C GLU A 267 -8.96 18.69 19.03
N VAL A 268 -7.94 19.54 18.94
CA VAL A 268 -7.16 19.94 20.13
C VAL A 268 -8.02 20.65 21.18
N SER A 269 -8.94 21.54 20.77
CA SER A 269 -9.85 22.20 21.71
C SER A 269 -10.81 21.22 22.39
N ASP A 270 -11.27 20.21 21.67
CA ASP A 270 -12.21 19.22 22.20
C ASP A 270 -11.49 18.10 22.97
N LEU A 271 -10.28 17.73 22.56
CA LEU A 271 -9.37 16.82 23.26
C LEU A 271 -8.94 17.37 24.62
N LEU A 272 -8.72 18.68 24.73
CA LEU A 272 -8.43 19.32 26.01
C LEU A 272 -9.66 19.36 26.93
N LYS A 273 -10.87 19.50 26.38
CA LYS A 273 -12.13 19.43 27.14
C LYS A 273 -12.42 18.00 27.64
N GLU A 274 -12.11 16.99 26.84
CA GLU A 274 -12.32 15.56 27.16
C GLU A 274 -11.17 14.96 27.99
N SER A 275 -10.01 15.62 28.05
CA SER A 275 -8.89 15.19 28.86
C SER A 275 -9.12 15.48 30.34
N ILE A 276 -8.71 14.55 31.20
CA ILE A 276 -8.76 14.77 32.65
C ILE A 276 -7.44 15.42 33.06
N ASN A 277 -7.51 16.62 33.63
CA ASN A 277 -6.39 17.26 34.30
C ASN A 277 -6.30 16.73 35.73
N TYR A 278 -5.36 15.81 35.98
CA TYR A 278 -5.13 15.21 37.29
C TYR A 278 -3.78 15.65 37.83
N LYS A 279 -3.73 16.34 38.97
CA LYS A 279 -2.47 16.86 39.57
C LYS A 279 -1.59 17.61 38.55
N ASN A 280 -2.20 18.40 37.67
CA ASN A 280 -1.53 19.11 36.56
C ASN A 280 -0.90 18.20 35.49
N VAL A 281 -1.37 16.96 35.38
CA VAL A 281 -1.02 15.97 34.35
C VAL A 281 -2.22 15.72 33.46
N ILE A 282 -2.03 15.89 32.16
CA ILE A 282 -3.09 15.68 31.17
C ILE A 282 -3.14 14.20 30.78
N ILE A 283 -4.28 13.55 31.00
CA ILE A 283 -4.51 12.18 30.57
C ILE A 283 -5.45 12.19 29.37
N HIS A 284 -4.99 11.66 28.24
CA HIS A 284 -5.75 11.63 27.00
C HIS A 284 -6.89 10.60 27.07
N LYS A 285 -7.99 10.87 26.36
CA LYS A 285 -9.18 10.01 26.36
C LYS A 285 -8.93 8.55 25.99
N SER A 286 -7.95 8.31 25.11
CA SER A 286 -7.58 6.95 24.71
C SER A 286 -7.06 6.09 25.86
N VAL A 287 -6.68 6.71 26.98
CA VAL A 287 -6.33 6.02 28.24
C VAL A 287 -7.55 5.94 29.16
N THR A 288 -8.33 7.01 29.28
CA THR A 288 -9.52 7.04 30.16
C THR A 288 -10.60 6.07 29.70
N GLU A 289 -10.74 5.84 28.39
CA GLU A 289 -11.64 4.85 27.79
C GLU A 289 -11.27 3.40 28.15
N LEU A 290 -10.05 3.15 28.63
CA LEU A 290 -9.62 1.81 29.07
C LEU A 290 -9.89 1.55 30.56
N LEU A 291 -10.36 2.55 31.30
CA LEU A 291 -10.54 2.49 32.74
C LEU A 291 -12.04 2.35 33.07
N ASN A 292 -12.35 1.46 34.01
CA ASN A 292 -13.72 1.30 34.50
C ASN A 292 -14.08 2.43 35.48
N ASP A 293 -15.37 2.66 35.73
CA ASP A 293 -15.85 3.74 36.62
C ASP A 293 -15.24 3.72 38.02
N SER A 294 -14.98 2.53 38.58
CA SER A 294 -14.29 2.37 39.87
C SER A 294 -12.83 2.83 39.82
N GLN A 295 -12.12 2.53 38.71
CA GLN A 295 -10.73 2.95 38.51
C GLN A 295 -10.64 4.45 38.20
N LEU A 296 -11.59 4.98 37.42
CA LEU A 296 -11.75 6.43 37.20
C LEU A 296 -12.02 7.17 38.52
N LYS A 297 -12.86 6.61 39.40
CA LYS A 297 -13.08 7.15 40.75
C LYS A 297 -11.81 7.09 41.60
N LYS A 298 -11.05 5.97 41.58
CA LYS A 298 -9.74 5.87 42.26
C LYS A 298 -8.74 6.91 41.78
N ILE A 299 -8.70 7.19 40.48
CA ILE A 299 -7.84 8.25 39.92
C ILE A 299 -8.30 9.63 40.44
N LYS A 300 -9.60 9.86 40.58
CA LYS A 300 -10.16 11.11 41.12
C LYS A 300 -9.98 11.27 42.64
N THR A 301 -9.79 10.19 43.42
CA THR A 301 -9.76 10.23 44.90
C THR A 301 -8.37 10.13 45.53
N LEU A 302 -7.29 10.04 44.74
CA LEU A 302 -5.93 9.96 45.28
C LEU A 302 -5.49 11.32 45.88
N PRO A 303 -5.06 11.38 47.16
CA PRO A 303 -4.89 12.63 47.89
C PRO A 303 -3.86 13.59 47.26
N ASN A 304 -4.17 14.89 47.35
CA ASN A 304 -3.24 15.99 47.11
C ASN A 304 -2.22 16.04 48.25
N THR A 305 -1.01 15.55 48.02
CA THR A 305 0.11 15.87 48.92
C THR A 305 0.92 16.98 48.26
N VAL A 306 0.60 18.20 48.72
CA VAL A 306 1.31 19.49 48.73
C VAL A 306 2.15 19.86 47.50
#